data_AF-A0A497PG38-F1
#
_entry.id   AF-A0A497PG38-F1
#
_cell.length_a   1.000
_cell.length_b   1.000
_cell.length_c   1.000
_cell.angle_alpha   90.00
_cell.angle_beta   90.00
_cell.angle_gamma   90.00
#
_symmetry.space_group_name_H-M   'P 1'
#
loop_
_entity.id
_entity.type
_entity.pdbx_description
1 polymer ?
#
loop_
_entity_poly.entity_id
_entity_poly.type
_entity_poly.pdbx_seq_one_letter_code
_entity_poly.pdbx_strand_id
1 'polypeptide(L)' 'MKTIKFTKDKHKIYLNGIEYKGYHVGDLPNSFGFKEKSQGIDEDGIEQFKFGKDNWFNYKGLTFIEAPLKW' A
#
# COMPACT_ATOMS: atom_id res chain seq x y z
N MET A 1 -5.13 13.46 17.14
CA MET A 1 -4.54 12.19 17.62
C MET A 1 -4.65 11.15 16.53
N LYS A 2 -3.59 10.39 16.24
CA LYS A 2 -3.68 9.24 15.33
C LYS A 2 -4.10 8.00 16.13
N THR A 3 -5.14 7.31 15.71
CA THR A 3 -5.67 6.13 16.41
C THR A 3 -5.34 4.88 15.63
N ILE A 4 -4.61 3.96 16.25
CA ILE A 4 -4.31 2.64 15.70
C ILE A 4 -5.26 1.63 16.34
N LYS A 5 -6.02 0.90 15.53
CA LYS A 5 -6.84 -0.23 15.96
C LYS A 5 -6.23 -1.51 15.43
N PHE A 6 -5.85 -2.40 16.34
CA PHE A 6 -5.40 -3.74 16.00
C PHE A 6 -6.60 -4.65 15.79
N THR A 7 -6.58 -5.45 14.73
CA THR A 7 -7.60 -6.46 14.50
C THR A 7 -7.17 -7.80 15.07
N LYS A 8 -8.05 -8.81 15.05
CA LYS A 8 -7.68 -10.20 15.38
C LYS A 8 -6.63 -10.75 14.41
N ASP A 9 -6.58 -10.22 13.19
CA ASP A 9 -5.58 -10.54 12.20
C ASP A 9 -4.34 -9.65 12.41
N LYS A 10 -3.20 -10.27 12.72
CA LYS A 10 -1.95 -9.55 13.02
C LYS A 10 -1.38 -8.80 11.81
N HIS A 11 -1.82 -9.16 10.61
CA HIS A 11 -1.44 -8.51 9.35
C HIS A 11 -2.48 -7.46 8.94
N LYS A 12 -3.49 -7.15 9.75
CA LYS A 12 -4.44 -6.07 9.46
C LYS A 12 -4.57 -5.12 10.63
N ILE A 13 -4.38 -3.84 10.34
CA ILE A 13 -4.53 -2.75 11.31
C ILE A 13 -5.30 -1.61 10.67
N TYR A 14 -6.07 -0.88 11.47
CA TYR A 14 -6.69 0.36 11.03
C TYR A 14 -5.94 1.55 11.62
N LEU A 15 -5.44 2.42 10.77
CA LEU A 15 -4.85 3.70 11.17
C LEU A 15 -5.83 4.81 10.78
N ASN A 16 -6.39 5.51 11.76
CA ASN A 16 -7.42 6.54 11.55
C ASN A 16 -8.65 6.05 10.75
N GLY A 17 -9.00 4.76 10.87
CA GLY A 17 -10.11 4.15 10.13
C GLY A 17 -9.74 3.63 8.73
N ILE A 18 -8.53 3.90 8.25
CA ILE A 18 -8.00 3.37 6.99
C ILE A 18 -7.39 1.99 7.26
N GLU A 19 -7.75 1.00 6.44
CA GLU A 19 -7.21 -0.36 6.53
C GLU A 19 -5.79 -0.42 5.96
N TYR A 20 -4.87 -1.00 6.73
CA TYR A 20 -3.52 -1.32 6.31
C TYR A 20 -3.29 -2.82 6.43
N LYS A 21 -2.60 -3.37 5.43
CA LYS A 21 -2.17 -4.76 5.40
C LYS A 21 -0.66 -4.86 5.60
N GLY A 22 -0.24 -5.69 6.54
CA GLY A 22 1.14 -5.95 6.91
C GLY A 22 1.77 -7.03 6.05
N TYR A 23 2.90 -6.70 5.43
CA TYR A 23 3.70 -7.57 4.59
C TYR A 23 5.08 -7.77 5.20
N HIS A 24 5.68 -8.94 4.97
CA HIS A 24 7.10 -9.13 5.21
C HIS A 24 7.91 -8.43 4.12
N VAL A 25 9.17 -8.09 4.42
CA VAL A 25 10.05 -7.40 3.45
C VAL A 25 10.26 -8.21 2.17
N GLY A 26 10.22 -9.55 2.26
CA GLY A 26 10.30 -10.44 1.10
C GLY A 26 8.99 -10.58 0.30
N ASP A 27 7.86 -10.16 0.86
CA ASP A 27 6.51 -10.34 0.29
C ASP A 27 5.84 -8.99 -0.06
N LEU A 28 6.64 -7.95 -0.29
CA LEU A 28 6.13 -6.62 -0.63
C LEU A 28 5.48 -6.63 -2.03
N PRO A 29 4.32 -5.97 -2.20
CA PRO A 29 3.67 -5.90 -3.50
C PRO A 29 4.47 -5.05 -4.48
N ASN A 30 4.35 -5.34 -5.78
CA ASN A 30 5.01 -4.58 -6.87
C ASN A 30 4.56 -3.12 -6.99
N SER A 31 3.59 -2.67 -6.20
CA SER A 31 3.16 -1.28 -6.08
C SER A 31 3.87 -0.53 -4.95
N PHE A 32 4.67 -1.21 -4.12
CA PHE A 32 5.32 -0.61 -2.96
C PHE A 32 6.47 0.33 -3.33
N GLY A 33 6.55 1.49 -2.65
CA GLY A 33 7.75 2.33 -2.66
C GLY A 33 7.84 3.36 -3.78
N PHE A 34 6.77 3.61 -4.52
CA PHE A 34 6.69 4.70 -5.51
C PHE A 34 5.31 5.36 -5.52
N LYS A 35 5.26 6.62 -5.99
CA LYS A 35 4.00 7.37 -6.15
C LYS A 35 3.38 7.11 -7.51
N GLU A 36 4.18 7.29 -8.56
CA GLU A 36 3.83 7.03 -9.94
C GLU A 36 5.01 6.33 -10.63
N LYS A 37 4.69 5.44 -11.55
CA LYS A 37 5.67 4.79 -12.41
C LYS A 37 5.11 4.77 -13.83
N SER A 38 5.83 5.35 -14.78
CA SER A 38 5.51 5.26 -16.20
C SER A 38 5.52 3.79 -16.61
N GLN A 39 4.39 3.31 -17.14
CA GLN A 39 4.20 1.94 -17.57
C GLN A 39 4.46 1.78 -19.08
N GLY A 40 4.73 2.90 -19.77
CA GLY A 40 4.96 2.96 -21.19
C GLY A 40 3.89 3.78 -21.88
N ILE A 41 3.97 3.82 -23.20
CA ILE A 41 3.00 4.47 -24.06
C ILE A 41 2.11 3.37 -24.64
N ASP A 42 0.79 3.54 -24.56
CA ASP A 42 -0.19 2.62 -25.11
C ASP A 42 -0.23 2.70 -26.65
N GLU A 43 -1.00 1.83 -27.31
CA GLU A 43 -1.07 1.77 -28.79
C GLU A 43 -1.60 3.08 -29.41
N ASP A 44 -2.38 3.86 -28.64
CA ASP A 44 -2.90 5.18 -28.99
C ASP A 44 -1.92 6.35 -28.72
N GLY A 45 -0.69 6.07 -28.28
CA GLY A 45 0.29 7.14 -27.99
C GLY A 45 0.10 7.83 -26.63
N ILE A 46 -0.74 7.26 -25.74
CA ILE A 46 -1.02 7.82 -24.41
C ILE A 46 -0.03 7.24 -23.38
N GLU A 47 0.66 8.11 -22.63
CA GLU A 47 1.55 7.66 -21.55
C GLU A 47 0.73 7.16 -20.36
N GLN A 48 0.89 5.87 -20.04
CA GLN A 48 0.17 5.21 -18.96
C GLN A 48 1.00 5.29 -17.67
N PHE A 49 0.38 5.79 -16.61
CA PHE A 49 1.00 5.88 -15.30
C PHE A 49 0.35 4.91 -14.33
N LYS A 50 1.18 4.13 -13.63
CA LYS A 50 0.71 3.29 -12.53
C LYS A 50 0.97 3.98 -11.21
N PHE A 51 -0.09 4.21 -10.46
CA PHE A 51 0.03 4.69 -9.09
C PHE A 51 0.50 3.58 -8.15
N GLY A 52 1.54 3.88 -7.39
CA GLY A 52 2.05 3.01 -6.34
C GLY A 52 1.47 3.35 -4.98
N LYS A 53 2.01 2.71 -3.95
CA LYS A 53 1.69 2.93 -2.54
C LYS A 53 2.91 3.58 -1.88
N ASP A 54 2.86 4.90 -1.76
CA ASP A 54 3.88 5.71 -1.07
C ASP A 54 3.61 5.84 0.44
N ASN A 55 2.34 5.75 0.83
CA ASN A 55 1.92 5.75 2.23
C ASN A 55 2.06 4.35 2.85
N TRP A 56 3.14 4.14 3.60
CA TRP A 56 3.42 2.91 4.35
C TRP A 56 4.17 3.21 5.65
N PHE A 57 4.19 2.25 6.56
CA PHE A 57 4.99 2.34 7.79
C PHE A 57 5.43 0.96 8.27
N ASN A 58 6.52 0.92 9.04
CA ASN A 58 6.96 -0.31 9.68
C ASN A 58 6.43 -0.40 11.12
N TYR A 59 5.93 -1.57 11.50
CA TYR A 59 5.55 -1.85 12.88
C TYR A 59 5.78 -3.32 13.21
N LYS A 60 6.50 -3.60 14.30
CA LYS A 60 6.84 -4.96 14.77
C LYS A 60 7.46 -5.86 13.69
N GLY A 61 8.29 -5.30 12.81
CA GLY A 61 8.96 -6.05 11.74
C GLY A 61 8.08 -6.33 10.51
N LEU A 62 6.84 -5.84 10.48
CA LEU A 62 5.98 -5.86 9.30
C LEU A 62 5.92 -4.49 8.65
N THR A 63 5.86 -4.47 7.33
CA THR A 63 5.62 -3.26 6.54
C THR A 63 4.14 -3.17 6.22
N PHE A 64 3.47 -2.20 6.81
CA PHE A 64 2.06 -1.94 6.63
C PHE A 64 1.84 -0.99 5.46
N ILE A 65 1.09 -1.47 4.48
CA ILE A 65 0.75 -0.76 3.25
C ILE A 65 -0.78 -0.60 3.22
N GLU A 66 -1.25 0.56 2.81
CA GLU A 66 -2.68 0.82 2.67
C GLU A 66 -3.34 -0.24 1.77
N ALA A 67 -4.37 -0.91 2.29
CA ALA A 67 -5.12 -1.90 1.54
C ALA A 67 -5.82 -1.20 0.34
N PRO A 68 -6.03 -1.90 -0.80
CA PRO A 68 -6.87 -1.35 -1.85
C PRO A 68 -8.25 -1.03 -1.26
N LEU A 69 -8.72 0.19 -1.48
CA LEU A 69 -10.09 0.59 -1.15
C LEU A 69 -11.04 -0.39 -1.83
N LYS A 70 -11.77 -1.18 -1.03
CA LYS A 70 -12.90 -1.96 -1.54
C LYS A 70 -14.06 -0.99 -1.73
N TRP A 71 -14.40 -0.68 -2.98
CA TRP A 71 -15.64 -0.01 -3.34
C TRP A 71 -16.83 -0.96 -3.22
#